data_AF-A0A2S7UY54-F1
#
_entry.id   AF-A0A2S7UY54-F1
#
_cell.length_a   1.000
_cell.length_b   1.000
_cell.length_c   1.000
_cell.angle_alpha   90.00
_cell.angle_beta   90.00
_cell.angle_gamma   90.00
#
_symmetry.space_group_name_H-M   'P 1'
#
loop_
_entity.id
_entity.type
_entity.pdbx_description
1 polymer ?
#
loop_
_entity_poly.entity_id
_entity_poly.type
_entity_poly.pdbx_seq_one_letter_code
_entity_poly.pdbx_strand_id
1 'polypeptide(L)'
;MYIFIDESGSFTSKGASYGSWNVVAAYVVPEAEKRKIADCLNNLKVQSGYKFTEEVKLGKLKEADYFQFLENLACFNSILFATATDASLNSQEEVETHKLTQAKTIMANYPRMKFQGGKDAVTYQVDQITNLSNVLYMQLCCQIDLLHSIIERGIPFFIQRYPNSLKFFRWRVDEKNNDFEDLLQKLGLDLLQTWSIDKPMARLDWCDYRPMNKFMYEKGDLPQYLIDEFPELENAEGYDIKKIVRDDIQFVDSKAYEGVQVVDLLVSGVRRCLKGGFENNQKASDLLGSLMVQQKGNKSPINLISFGDESALDKLTAKNVSRMIHQCRKLMYKS
;
A
#
# COMPACT_ATOMS: atom_id res chain seq x y z
N MET A 1 -7.84 -12.92 4.20
CA MET A 1 -7.29 -11.82 5.01
C MET A 1 -8.05 -10.56 4.69
N TYR A 2 -8.09 -9.63 5.65
CA TYR A 2 -8.60 -8.28 5.47
C TYR A 2 -7.44 -7.31 5.25
N ILE A 3 -7.60 -6.36 4.35
CA ILE A 3 -6.60 -5.36 4.01
C ILE A 3 -7.29 -4.00 4.12
N PHE A 4 -6.96 -3.26 5.16
CA PHE A 4 -7.53 -1.93 5.42
C PHE A 4 -6.58 -0.88 4.90
N ILE A 5 -7.06 0.09 4.12
CA ILE A 5 -6.23 1.15 3.51
C ILE A 5 -6.76 2.52 3.90
N ASP A 6 -5.85 3.42 4.27
CA ASP A 6 -6.13 4.84 4.47
C ASP A 6 -4.86 5.67 4.19
N GLU A 7 -5.02 6.99 4.09
CA GLU A 7 -3.94 7.95 3.87
C GLU A 7 -3.89 9.05 4.93
N SER A 8 -2.71 9.66 5.06
CA SER A 8 -2.49 10.84 5.89
C SER A 8 -1.62 11.85 5.18
N GLY A 9 -2.07 13.10 5.14
CA GLY A 9 -1.42 14.20 4.44
C GLY A 9 -2.32 14.82 3.38
N SER A 10 -1.96 16.00 2.90
CA SER A 10 -2.75 16.73 1.90
C SER A 10 -2.30 16.49 0.46
N PHE A 11 -1.16 15.80 0.27
CA PHE A 11 -0.51 15.59 -1.03
C PHE A 11 -0.34 16.89 -1.85
N THR A 12 -0.32 18.05 -1.18
CA THR A 12 -0.25 19.35 -1.82
C THR A 12 1.18 19.87 -1.77
N SER A 13 1.84 20.00 -2.92
CA SER A 13 3.21 20.53 -2.98
C SER A 13 3.30 22.05 -2.90
N LYS A 14 2.25 22.76 -3.36
CA LYS A 14 2.27 24.23 -3.41
C LYS A 14 2.32 24.79 -1.98
N GLY A 15 3.43 25.43 -1.64
CA GLY A 15 3.65 26.00 -0.31
C GLY A 15 3.96 24.97 0.78
N ALA A 16 4.28 23.73 0.42
CA ALA A 16 4.68 22.70 1.38
C ALA A 16 6.00 23.08 2.04
N SER A 17 6.02 23.09 3.38
CA SER A 17 7.27 23.23 4.12
C SER A 17 8.07 21.93 4.05
N TYR A 18 9.39 22.01 4.20
CA TYR A 18 10.26 20.82 4.29
C TYR A 18 9.73 19.77 5.29
N GLY A 19 9.81 18.49 4.97
CA GLY A 19 9.27 17.42 5.80
C GLY A 19 7.74 17.32 5.74
N SER A 20 7.12 17.73 4.63
CA SER A 20 5.68 17.62 4.40
C SER A 20 5.30 16.23 3.90
N TRP A 21 5.64 15.22 4.71
CA TRP A 21 5.32 13.83 4.45
C TRP A 21 3.83 13.60 4.23
N ASN A 22 3.52 12.87 3.18
CA ASN A 22 2.23 12.25 2.91
C ASN A 22 2.44 10.74 2.86
N VAL A 23 1.50 9.98 3.40
CA VAL A 23 1.63 8.54 3.57
C VAL A 23 0.32 7.89 3.18
N VAL A 24 0.38 6.82 2.39
CA VAL A 24 -0.71 5.85 2.25
C VAL A 24 -0.26 4.58 2.94
N ALA A 25 -1.10 3.97 3.76
CA ALA A 25 -0.75 2.74 4.46
C ALA A 25 -1.85 1.69 4.35
N ALA A 26 -1.44 0.44 4.50
CA ALA A 26 -2.32 -0.70 4.59
C ALA A 26 -2.03 -1.51 5.85
N TYR A 27 -3.07 -1.88 6.59
CA TYR A 27 -2.97 -2.85 7.67
C TYR A 27 -3.61 -4.17 7.25
N VAL A 28 -2.77 -5.19 7.07
CA VAL A 28 -3.14 -6.51 6.57
C VAL A 28 -3.32 -7.46 7.74
N VAL A 29 -4.51 -8.04 7.86
CA VAL A 29 -4.97 -8.80 9.04
C VAL A 29 -5.45 -10.18 8.62
N PRO A 30 -4.87 -11.28 9.15
CA PRO A 30 -5.44 -12.61 8.99
C PRO A 30 -6.89 -12.65 9.48
N GLU A 31 -7.76 -13.36 8.75
CA GLU A 31 -9.19 -13.39 9.07
C GLU A 31 -9.48 -13.86 10.50
N ALA A 32 -8.70 -14.83 10.99
CA ALA A 32 -8.78 -15.33 12.36
C ALA A 32 -8.48 -14.27 13.44
N GLU A 33 -7.87 -13.15 13.08
CA GLU A 33 -7.48 -12.08 14.02
C GLU A 33 -8.31 -10.80 13.87
N LYS A 34 -9.31 -10.78 12.97
CA LYS A 34 -10.18 -9.62 12.78
C LYS A 34 -10.83 -9.17 14.10
N ARG A 35 -11.24 -10.09 14.97
CA ARG A 35 -11.82 -9.74 16.27
C ARG A 35 -10.80 -9.10 17.22
N LYS A 36 -9.56 -9.61 17.22
CA LYS A 36 -8.48 -9.11 18.10
C LYS A 36 -8.16 -7.63 17.82
N ILE A 37 -8.18 -7.23 16.54
CA ILE A 37 -7.93 -5.82 16.19
C ILE A 37 -9.05 -4.89 16.68
N ALA A 38 -10.31 -5.35 16.62
CA ALA A 38 -11.45 -4.58 17.10
C ALA A 38 -11.41 -4.45 18.63
N ASP A 39 -11.11 -5.54 19.34
CA ASP A 39 -10.92 -5.54 20.79
C ASP A 39 -9.76 -4.60 21.19
N CYS A 40 -8.64 -4.62 20.45
CA CYS A 40 -7.50 -3.73 20.68
C CYS A 40 -7.85 -2.25 20.50
N LEU A 41 -8.59 -1.90 19.44
CA LEU A 41 -9.08 -0.54 19.23
C LEU A 41 -10.04 -0.11 20.34
N ASN A 42 -10.97 -0.98 20.71
CA ASN A 42 -11.95 -0.71 21.77
C ASN A 42 -11.28 -0.45 23.12
N ASN A 43 -10.23 -1.21 23.45
CA ASN A 43 -9.44 -0.97 24.65
C ASN A 43 -8.74 0.40 24.62
N LEU A 44 -8.18 0.79 23.48
CA LEU A 44 -7.61 2.14 23.31
C LEU A 44 -8.68 3.22 23.52
N LYS A 45 -9.88 3.06 22.91
CA LYS A 45 -11.00 3.99 23.07
C LYS A 45 -11.35 4.19 24.55
N VAL A 46 -11.60 3.10 25.27
CA VAL A 46 -11.96 3.12 26.69
C VAL A 46 -10.86 3.76 27.53
N GLN A 47 -9.60 3.36 27.33
CA GLN A 47 -8.45 3.89 28.07
C GLN A 47 -8.30 5.42 27.88
N SER A 48 -8.58 5.91 26.67
CA SER A 48 -8.48 7.33 26.34
C SER A 48 -9.79 8.11 26.58
N GLY A 49 -10.80 7.49 27.21
CA GLY A 49 -12.04 8.15 27.62
C GLY A 49 -13.10 8.32 26.52
N TYR A 50 -12.97 7.58 25.41
CA TYR A 50 -13.92 7.58 24.30
C TYR A 50 -14.95 6.45 24.43
N LYS A 51 -16.12 6.67 23.85
CA LYS A 51 -17.14 5.63 23.67
C LYS A 51 -16.76 4.70 22.51
N PHE A 52 -17.28 3.47 22.53
CA PHE A 52 -17.06 2.50 21.45
C PHE A 52 -17.50 3.00 20.06
N THR A 53 -18.56 3.82 20.02
CA THR A 53 -19.14 4.41 18.80
C THR A 53 -18.38 5.64 18.30
N GLU A 54 -17.46 6.19 19.09
CA GLU A 54 -16.70 7.37 18.72
C GLU A 54 -15.44 6.98 17.96
N GLU A 55 -15.15 7.70 16.88
CA GLU A 55 -13.89 7.58 16.16
C GLU A 55 -12.79 8.32 16.92
N VAL A 56 -11.63 7.69 17.03
CA VAL A 56 -10.49 8.26 17.75
C VAL A 56 -9.43 8.67 16.75
N LYS A 57 -8.93 9.91 16.89
CA LYS A 57 -7.86 10.46 16.05
C LYS A 57 -6.57 10.59 16.84
N LEU A 58 -5.44 10.29 16.19
CA LEU A 58 -4.12 10.30 16.83
C LEU A 58 -3.80 11.63 17.54
N GLY A 59 -4.21 12.77 16.97
CA GLY A 59 -3.98 14.10 17.55
C GLY A 59 -4.72 14.37 18.86
N LYS A 60 -5.64 13.47 19.27
CA LYS A 60 -6.39 13.57 20.53
C LYS A 60 -6.00 12.50 21.55
N LEU A 61 -5.05 11.63 21.21
CA LEU A 61 -4.55 10.59 22.08
C LEU A 61 -3.34 11.07 22.87
N LYS A 62 -3.20 10.58 24.11
CA LYS A 62 -1.94 10.66 24.83
C LYS A 62 -0.93 9.74 24.16
N GLU A 63 0.32 10.17 24.09
CA GLU A 63 1.38 9.39 23.45
C GLU A 63 1.56 8.01 24.11
N ALA A 64 1.45 7.93 25.44
CA ALA A 64 1.51 6.67 26.18
C ALA A 64 0.41 5.68 25.77
N ASP A 65 -0.83 6.15 25.59
CA ASP A 65 -1.96 5.30 25.17
C ASP A 65 -1.73 4.77 23.74
N TYR A 66 -1.25 5.64 22.85
CA TYR A 66 -0.92 5.26 21.47
C TYR A 66 0.21 4.23 21.42
N PHE A 67 1.26 4.38 22.24
CA PHE A 67 2.34 3.39 22.30
C PHE A 67 1.89 2.04 22.85
N GLN A 68 1.04 2.03 23.90
CA GLN A 68 0.46 0.79 24.39
C GLN A 68 -0.38 0.10 23.32
N PHE A 69 -1.13 0.87 22.53
CA PHE A 69 -1.87 0.35 21.39
C PHE A 69 -0.95 -0.30 20.35
N LEU A 70 0.17 0.34 19.97
CA LEU A 70 1.14 -0.27 19.05
C LEU A 70 1.78 -1.54 19.63
N GLU A 71 2.12 -1.54 20.92
CA GLU A 71 2.66 -2.72 21.61
C GLU A 71 1.66 -3.89 21.57
N ASN A 72 0.38 -3.63 21.79
CA ASN A 72 -0.67 -4.64 21.70
C ASN A 72 -0.84 -5.18 20.27
N LEU A 73 -0.82 -4.30 19.26
CA LEU A 73 -0.87 -4.72 17.86
C LEU A 73 0.36 -5.55 17.45
N ALA A 74 1.53 -5.30 18.04
CA ALA A 74 2.75 -6.04 17.74
C ALA A 74 2.68 -7.51 18.17
N CYS A 75 1.79 -7.85 19.10
CA CYS A 75 1.50 -9.24 19.48
C CYS A 75 0.64 -9.99 18.44
N PHE A 76 0.12 -9.32 17.42
CA PHE A 76 -0.72 -9.92 16.38
C PHE A 76 0.08 -10.30 15.14
N ASN A 77 -0.50 -11.16 14.31
CA ASN A 77 0.07 -11.65 13.06
C ASN A 77 -0.20 -10.73 11.87
N SER A 78 -0.83 -9.60 12.12
CA SER A 78 -1.07 -8.53 11.15
C SER A 78 0.20 -7.76 10.79
N ILE A 79 0.21 -7.15 9.61
CA ILE A 79 1.35 -6.41 9.06
C ILE A 79 0.93 -5.04 8.55
N LEU A 80 1.72 -4.02 8.87
CA LEU A 80 1.63 -2.68 8.33
C LEU A 80 2.53 -2.53 7.10
N PHE A 81 1.96 -2.02 6.02
CA PHE A 81 2.66 -1.56 4.83
C PHE A 81 2.45 -0.06 4.70
N ALA A 82 3.46 0.68 4.24
CA ALA A 82 3.34 2.11 4.02
C ALA A 82 4.18 2.55 2.82
N THR A 83 3.63 3.49 2.06
CA THR A 83 4.31 4.25 1.02
C THR A 83 4.20 5.72 1.37
N ALA A 84 5.33 6.42 1.33
CA ALA A 84 5.43 7.81 1.72
C ALA A 84 6.17 8.65 0.67
N THR A 85 5.79 9.92 0.58
CA THR A 85 6.42 10.91 -0.28
C THR A 85 6.45 12.26 0.45
N ASP A 86 7.50 13.05 0.23
CA ASP A 86 7.58 14.40 0.80
C ASP A 86 7.10 15.42 -0.22
N ALA A 87 5.94 16.04 0.02
CA ALA A 87 5.38 17.05 -0.88
C ALA A 87 6.29 18.27 -1.08
N SER A 88 7.21 18.54 -0.15
CA SER A 88 8.19 19.64 -0.31
C SER A 88 9.27 19.36 -1.35
N LEU A 89 9.47 18.09 -1.72
CA LEU A 89 10.44 17.65 -2.72
C LEU A 89 9.80 17.35 -4.08
N ASN A 90 8.48 17.47 -4.19
CA ASN A 90 7.74 17.17 -5.41
C ASN A 90 7.20 18.47 -6.00
N SER A 91 7.98 19.21 -6.78
CA SER A 91 7.48 20.44 -7.39
C SER A 91 6.29 20.16 -8.32
N GLN A 92 5.45 21.18 -8.54
CA GLN A 92 4.29 21.02 -9.44
C GLN A 92 4.71 20.65 -10.86
N GLU A 93 5.86 21.17 -11.32
CA GLU A 93 6.40 20.90 -12.65
C GLU A 93 6.93 19.46 -12.77
N GLU A 94 7.62 18.95 -11.75
CA GLU A 94 8.12 17.57 -11.74
C GLU A 94 6.96 16.57 -11.72
N VAL A 95 5.95 16.81 -10.87
CA VAL A 95 4.76 15.94 -10.81
C VAL A 95 4.01 15.94 -12.15
N GLU A 96 3.85 17.12 -12.78
CA GLU A 96 3.22 17.23 -14.10
C GLU A 96 4.05 16.50 -15.16
N THR A 97 5.37 16.67 -15.14
CA THR A 97 6.29 16.00 -16.07
C THR A 97 6.22 14.48 -15.91
N HIS A 98 6.22 13.97 -14.69
CA HIS A 98 6.06 12.55 -14.40
C HIS A 98 4.69 12.04 -14.91
N LYS A 99 3.61 12.78 -14.66
CA LYS A 99 2.25 12.47 -15.13
C LYS A 99 2.16 12.38 -16.65
N LEU A 100 2.66 13.40 -17.35
CA LEU A 100 2.66 13.43 -18.81
C LEU A 100 3.58 12.37 -19.42
N THR A 101 4.67 12.02 -18.73
CA THR A 101 5.55 10.93 -19.16
C THR A 101 4.83 9.58 -19.07
N GLN A 102 4.10 9.31 -17.98
CA GLN A 102 3.31 8.07 -17.87
C GLN A 102 2.21 7.99 -18.93
N ALA A 103 1.51 9.10 -19.17
CA ALA A 103 0.52 9.19 -20.25
C ALA A 103 1.13 8.89 -21.63
N LYS A 104 2.32 9.43 -21.92
CA LYS A 104 3.07 9.14 -23.16
C LYS A 104 3.47 7.68 -23.26
N THR A 105 3.94 7.07 -22.18
CA THR A 105 4.33 5.65 -22.15
C THR A 105 3.15 4.73 -22.44
N ILE A 106 1.98 5.01 -21.86
CA ILE A 106 0.75 4.26 -22.17
C ILE A 106 0.36 4.46 -23.64
N MET A 107 0.40 5.70 -24.13
CA MET A 107 0.04 6.03 -25.51
C MET A 107 1.01 5.42 -26.55
N ALA A 108 2.25 5.13 -26.18
CA ALA A 108 3.23 4.48 -27.06
C ALA A 108 2.77 3.09 -27.52
N ASN A 109 1.87 2.43 -26.78
CA ASN A 109 1.29 1.15 -27.17
C ASN A 109 0.12 1.29 -28.17
N TYR A 110 -0.47 2.48 -28.31
CA TYR A 110 -1.64 2.72 -29.18
C TYR A 110 -1.46 2.24 -30.64
N PRO A 111 -0.32 2.48 -31.32
CA PRO A 111 -0.12 2.03 -32.70
C PRO A 111 -0.06 0.50 -32.86
N ARG A 112 0.32 -0.22 -31.79
CA ARG A 112 0.44 -1.69 -31.78
C ARG A 112 -0.92 -2.39 -31.58
N MET A 113 -1.95 -1.64 -31.18
CA MET A 113 -3.26 -2.19 -30.87
C MET A 113 -4.05 -2.58 -32.13
N LYS A 114 -4.40 -3.87 -32.22
CA LYS A 114 -5.15 -4.44 -33.35
C LYS A 114 -6.65 -4.15 -33.30
N PHE A 115 -7.23 -4.01 -32.11
CA PHE A 115 -8.68 -3.90 -31.89
C PHE A 115 -9.08 -2.48 -31.45
N GLN A 116 -10.23 -2.00 -31.93
CA GLN A 116 -10.76 -0.67 -31.60
C GLN A 116 -11.04 -0.51 -30.10
N GLY A 117 -11.61 -1.52 -29.44
CA GLY A 117 -11.87 -1.45 -28.00
C GLY A 117 -10.60 -1.28 -27.15
N GLY A 118 -9.45 -1.82 -27.59
CA GLY A 118 -8.17 -1.59 -26.93
C GLY A 118 -7.69 -0.14 -27.10
N LYS A 119 -7.83 0.39 -28.32
CA LYS A 119 -7.52 1.80 -28.62
C LYS A 119 -8.36 2.75 -27.79
N ASP A 120 -9.66 2.48 -27.67
CA ASP A 120 -10.58 3.29 -26.87
C ASP A 120 -10.21 3.22 -25.38
N ALA A 121 -9.84 2.05 -24.87
CA ALA A 121 -9.40 1.87 -23.49
C ALA A 121 -8.10 2.64 -23.19
N VAL A 122 -7.11 2.61 -24.08
CA VAL A 122 -5.85 3.36 -23.92
C VAL A 122 -6.09 4.86 -23.96
N THR A 123 -6.87 5.35 -24.93
CA THR A 123 -7.21 6.78 -25.00
C THR A 123 -7.92 7.22 -23.73
N TYR A 124 -8.90 6.44 -23.26
CA TYR A 124 -9.58 6.71 -22.01
C TYR A 124 -8.62 6.76 -20.82
N GLN A 125 -7.70 5.79 -20.68
CA GLN A 125 -6.70 5.79 -19.61
C GLN A 125 -5.79 7.02 -19.65
N VAL A 126 -5.32 7.42 -20.84
CA VAL A 126 -4.50 8.62 -21.03
C VAL A 126 -5.26 9.87 -20.65
N ASP A 127 -6.53 9.98 -21.06
CA ASP A 127 -7.40 11.11 -20.71
C ASP A 127 -7.65 11.16 -19.20
N GLN A 128 -7.86 10.00 -18.55
CA GLN A 128 -8.02 9.96 -17.10
C GLN A 128 -6.75 10.45 -16.38
N ILE A 129 -5.56 9.97 -16.78
CA ILE A 129 -4.30 10.39 -16.15
C ILE A 129 -4.05 11.89 -16.35
N THR A 130 -4.20 12.38 -17.57
CA THR A 130 -3.86 13.77 -17.91
C THR A 130 -4.77 14.78 -17.22
N ASN A 131 -6.04 14.42 -17.00
CA ASN A 131 -7.02 15.27 -16.32
C ASN A 131 -6.94 15.22 -14.78
N LEU A 132 -6.13 14.34 -14.20
CA LEU A 132 -5.97 14.31 -12.75
C LEU A 132 -5.25 15.55 -12.22
N SER A 133 -5.75 16.03 -11.09
CA SER A 133 -4.98 16.97 -10.28
C SER A 133 -3.69 16.31 -9.78
N ASN A 134 -2.63 17.11 -9.65
CA ASN A 134 -1.34 16.61 -9.16
C ASN A 134 -1.42 15.98 -7.77
N VAL A 135 -2.35 16.46 -6.93
CA VAL A 135 -2.66 15.91 -5.61
C VAL A 135 -3.15 14.46 -5.72
N LEU A 136 -4.21 14.24 -6.52
CA LEU A 136 -4.80 12.92 -6.71
C LEU A 136 -3.84 11.97 -7.45
N TYR A 137 -3.05 12.50 -8.39
CA TYR A 137 -2.06 11.71 -9.10
C TYR A 137 -0.95 11.18 -8.17
N MET A 138 -0.39 12.02 -7.30
CA MET A 138 0.60 11.57 -6.33
C MET A 138 0.03 10.52 -5.36
N GLN A 139 -1.21 10.72 -4.90
CA GLN A 139 -1.91 9.76 -4.05
C GLN A 139 -2.13 8.42 -4.77
N LEU A 140 -2.57 8.45 -6.04
CA LEU A 140 -2.74 7.26 -6.86
C LEU A 140 -1.43 6.47 -6.99
N CYS A 141 -0.32 7.15 -7.33
CA CYS A 141 0.98 6.50 -7.44
C CYS A 141 1.44 5.88 -6.11
N CYS A 142 1.25 6.57 -4.98
CA CYS A 142 1.54 6.01 -3.66
C CYS A 142 0.70 4.76 -3.38
N GLN A 143 -0.58 4.76 -3.77
CA GLN A 143 -1.48 3.65 -3.53
C GLN A 143 -1.17 2.44 -4.43
N ILE A 144 -0.80 2.66 -5.69
CA ILE A 144 -0.34 1.59 -6.60
C ILE A 144 0.93 0.94 -6.05
N ASP A 145 1.91 1.73 -5.61
CA ASP A 145 3.13 1.24 -5.00
C ASP A 145 2.86 0.47 -3.69
N LEU A 146 1.91 0.94 -2.88
CA LEU A 146 1.46 0.22 -1.68
C LEU A 146 0.84 -1.14 -2.03
N LEU A 147 -0.04 -1.20 -3.03
CA LEU A 147 -0.64 -2.46 -3.51
C LEU A 147 0.44 -3.43 -3.98
N HIS A 148 1.40 -2.94 -4.78
CA HIS A 148 2.55 -3.74 -5.21
C HIS A 148 3.31 -4.30 -4.01
N SER A 149 3.60 -3.47 -3.01
CA SER A 149 4.30 -3.87 -1.78
C SER A 149 3.60 -4.99 -1.02
N ILE A 150 2.27 -4.96 -0.95
CA ILE A 150 1.45 -5.96 -0.27
C ILE A 150 1.50 -7.30 -1.01
N ILE A 151 1.42 -7.28 -2.35
CA ILE A 151 1.47 -8.51 -3.15
C ILE A 151 2.90 -9.08 -3.11
N GLU A 152 3.91 -8.25 -3.36
CA GLU A 152 5.32 -8.66 -3.42
C GLU A 152 5.83 -9.20 -2.08
N ARG A 153 5.47 -8.57 -0.94
CA ARG A 153 6.04 -8.91 0.37
C ARG A 153 5.03 -9.54 1.32
N GLY A 154 3.77 -9.14 1.25
CA GLY A 154 2.70 -9.68 2.08
C GLY A 154 2.38 -11.13 1.74
N ILE A 155 2.23 -11.48 0.46
CA ILE A 155 1.95 -12.88 0.07
C ILE A 155 3.08 -13.81 0.55
N PRO A 156 4.38 -13.56 0.28
CA PRO A 156 5.45 -14.36 0.86
C PRO A 156 5.42 -14.38 2.38
N PHE A 157 5.14 -13.26 3.06
CA PHE A 157 5.10 -13.24 4.52
C PHE A 157 4.02 -14.18 5.09
N PHE A 158 2.80 -14.11 4.54
CA PHE A 158 1.65 -14.88 5.02
C PHE A 158 1.69 -16.33 4.56
N ILE A 159 2.18 -16.65 3.36
CA ILE A 159 2.21 -18.05 2.89
C ILE A 159 3.12 -18.92 3.78
N GLN A 160 4.20 -18.34 4.30
CA GLN A 160 5.16 -19.01 5.18
C GLN A 160 4.62 -19.31 6.58
N ARG A 161 3.54 -18.64 7.01
CA ARG A 161 3.11 -18.63 8.42
C ARG A 161 1.64 -18.96 8.60
N TYR A 162 0.81 -18.39 7.73
CA TYR A 162 -0.64 -18.41 7.77
C TYR A 162 -1.22 -18.66 6.37
N PRO A 163 -0.86 -19.75 5.67
CA PRO A 163 -1.22 -19.92 4.25
C PRO A 163 -2.74 -19.89 4.01
N ASN A 164 -3.55 -20.36 4.97
CA ASN A 164 -5.00 -20.29 4.89
C ASN A 164 -5.56 -18.86 4.91
N SER A 165 -4.81 -17.86 5.39
CA SER A 165 -5.25 -16.45 5.35
C SER A 165 -5.32 -15.91 3.93
N LEU A 166 -4.63 -16.54 2.97
CA LEU A 166 -4.54 -16.14 1.57
C LEU A 166 -5.64 -16.75 0.68
N LYS A 167 -6.59 -17.49 1.27
CA LYS A 167 -7.80 -18.00 0.57
C LYS A 167 -8.73 -16.88 0.08
N PHE A 168 -8.66 -15.71 0.71
CA PHE A 168 -9.50 -14.56 0.41
C PHE A 168 -8.68 -13.29 0.58
N PHE A 169 -8.90 -12.31 -0.28
CA PHE A 169 -8.33 -10.97 -0.20
C PHE A 169 -9.49 -9.99 -0.11
N ARG A 170 -9.70 -9.37 1.06
CA ARG A 170 -10.82 -8.47 1.30
C ARG A 170 -10.31 -7.07 1.56
N TRP A 171 -10.40 -6.20 0.56
CA TRP A 171 -9.90 -4.84 0.60
C TRP A 171 -10.98 -3.90 1.10
N ARG A 172 -10.67 -3.14 2.14
CA ARG A 172 -11.55 -2.14 2.75
C ARG A 172 -10.80 -0.82 2.76
N VAL A 173 -11.13 0.03 1.80
CA VAL A 173 -10.48 1.32 1.60
C VAL A 173 -11.36 2.39 2.22
N ASP A 174 -10.76 3.32 2.97
CA ASP A 174 -11.50 4.49 3.44
C ASP A 174 -12.12 5.24 2.24
N GLU A 175 -13.42 5.49 2.31
CA GLU A 175 -14.17 6.21 1.28
C GLU A 175 -13.61 7.63 1.06
N LYS A 176 -13.48 8.07 -0.20
CA LYS A 176 -13.03 9.43 -0.54
C LYS A 176 -13.97 10.12 -1.52
N ASN A 177 -13.88 9.74 -2.79
CA ASN A 177 -14.64 10.28 -3.90
C ASN A 177 -14.71 9.22 -5.01
N ASN A 178 -15.92 8.93 -5.47
CA ASN A 178 -16.23 8.03 -6.58
C ASN A 178 -15.28 8.12 -7.79
N ASP A 179 -14.86 9.33 -8.19
CA ASP A 179 -13.98 9.50 -9.36
C ASP A 179 -12.58 8.92 -9.12
N PHE A 180 -12.03 9.13 -7.92
CA PHE A 180 -10.73 8.55 -7.54
C PHE A 180 -10.82 7.03 -7.36
N GLU A 181 -11.93 6.56 -6.78
CA GLU A 181 -12.18 5.15 -6.53
C GLU A 181 -12.36 4.35 -7.83
N ASP A 182 -13.08 4.92 -8.79
CA ASP A 182 -13.23 4.36 -10.13
C ASP A 182 -11.89 4.32 -10.88
N LEU A 183 -11.12 5.41 -10.78
CA LEU A 183 -9.78 5.50 -11.35
C LEU A 183 -8.81 4.46 -10.76
N LEU A 184 -8.78 4.31 -9.44
CA LEU A 184 -7.93 3.30 -8.79
C LEU A 184 -8.29 1.89 -9.27
N GLN A 185 -9.58 1.57 -9.34
CA GLN A 185 -10.04 0.26 -9.78
C GLN A 185 -9.75 0.00 -11.24
N LYS A 186 -9.95 0.99 -12.12
CA LYS A 186 -9.77 0.83 -13.57
C LYS A 186 -8.30 0.91 -13.95
N LEU A 187 -7.65 2.03 -13.66
CA LEU A 187 -6.29 2.34 -14.11
C LEU A 187 -5.22 1.77 -13.18
N GLY A 188 -5.40 1.90 -11.86
CA GLY A 188 -4.37 1.49 -10.89
C GLY A 188 -3.97 0.02 -11.04
N LEU A 189 -4.94 -0.84 -11.39
CA LEU A 189 -4.71 -2.27 -11.58
C LEU A 189 -4.07 -2.63 -12.91
N ASP A 190 -4.35 -1.88 -13.98
CA ASP A 190 -3.68 -2.10 -15.26
C ASP A 190 -2.21 -1.66 -15.19
N LEU A 191 -1.93 -0.57 -14.45
CA LEU A 191 -0.58 -0.14 -14.11
C LEU A 191 0.15 -1.18 -13.25
N LEU A 192 -0.51 -1.69 -12.20
CA LEU A 192 0.04 -2.72 -11.33
C LEU A 192 0.36 -4.03 -12.09
N GLN A 193 -0.51 -4.42 -13.02
CA GLN A 193 -0.27 -5.58 -13.89
C GLN A 193 0.94 -5.35 -14.80
N THR A 194 1.06 -4.16 -15.39
CA THR A 194 2.22 -3.79 -16.22
C THR A 194 3.53 -3.88 -15.42
N TRP A 195 3.53 -3.35 -14.19
CA TRP A 195 4.69 -3.44 -13.30
C TRP A 195 5.06 -4.88 -12.94
N SER A 196 4.06 -5.75 -12.76
CA SER A 196 4.33 -7.17 -12.45
C SER A 196 4.94 -7.96 -13.61
N ILE A 197 4.73 -7.51 -14.85
CA ILE A 197 5.36 -8.09 -16.05
C ILE A 197 6.82 -7.67 -16.12
N ASP A 198 7.10 -6.37 -15.94
CA ASP A 198 8.47 -5.82 -15.92
C ASP A 198 9.30 -6.36 -14.74
N LYS A 199 8.68 -6.50 -13.57
CA LYS A 199 9.29 -7.01 -12.34
C LYS A 199 8.47 -8.17 -11.78
N PRO A 200 8.71 -9.41 -12.28
CA PRO A 200 8.02 -10.58 -11.79
C PRO A 200 8.20 -10.77 -10.28
N MET A 201 7.09 -10.90 -9.57
CA MET A 201 7.10 -11.09 -8.13
C MET A 201 7.62 -12.50 -7.78
N ALA A 202 8.52 -12.57 -6.81
CA ALA A 202 9.12 -13.83 -6.43
C ALA A 202 8.12 -14.77 -5.72
N ARG A 203 8.10 -16.04 -6.14
CA ARG A 203 7.41 -17.13 -5.45
C ARG A 203 8.42 -17.94 -4.64
N LEU A 204 8.02 -18.38 -3.44
CA LEU A 204 8.84 -19.25 -2.61
C LEU A 204 8.61 -20.71 -3.02
N ASP A 205 9.63 -21.36 -3.59
CA ASP A 205 9.57 -22.75 -4.09
C ASP A 205 9.17 -23.78 -3.02
N TRP A 206 9.48 -23.49 -1.75
CA TRP A 206 9.26 -24.39 -0.62
C TRP A 206 7.92 -24.19 0.12
N CYS A 207 7.10 -23.22 -0.30
CA CYS A 207 5.81 -22.93 0.33
C CYS A 207 4.64 -23.59 -0.40
N ASP A 208 3.58 -23.94 0.35
CA ASP A 208 2.37 -24.53 -0.20
C ASP A 208 1.34 -23.46 -0.58
N TYR A 209 1.23 -23.18 -1.89
CA TYR A 209 0.31 -22.20 -2.45
C TYR A 209 -1.09 -22.72 -2.75
N ARG A 210 -1.43 -23.99 -2.44
CA ARG A 210 -2.77 -24.55 -2.69
C ARG A 210 -3.93 -23.67 -2.20
N PRO A 211 -3.84 -22.98 -1.03
CA PRO A 211 -4.89 -22.06 -0.59
C PRO A 211 -5.16 -20.88 -1.53
N MET A 212 -4.22 -20.55 -2.42
CA MET A 212 -4.27 -19.43 -3.35
C MET A 212 -4.61 -19.82 -4.80
N ASN A 213 -4.84 -21.09 -5.13
CA ASN A 213 -4.97 -21.55 -6.52
C ASN A 213 -5.90 -20.68 -7.40
N LYS A 214 -7.03 -20.21 -6.86
CA LYS A 214 -7.98 -19.35 -7.61
C LYS A 214 -7.44 -17.97 -8.03
N PHE A 215 -6.32 -17.55 -7.43
CA PHE A 215 -5.62 -16.29 -7.66
C PHE A 215 -4.29 -16.48 -8.39
N MET A 216 -4.06 -17.66 -8.97
CA MET A 216 -2.83 -17.99 -9.67
C MET A 216 -3.16 -18.37 -11.10
N TYR A 217 -2.34 -17.89 -12.03
CA TYR A 217 -2.30 -18.43 -13.39
C TYR A 217 -1.41 -19.66 -13.36
N GLU A 218 -1.96 -20.79 -13.78
CA GLU A 218 -1.18 -21.99 -14.07
C GLU A 218 -0.49 -21.84 -15.44
N LYS A 219 0.49 -22.71 -15.70
CA LYS A 219 1.21 -22.73 -16.97
C LYS A 219 0.23 -22.91 -18.14
N GLY A 220 0.22 -21.94 -19.06
CA GLY A 220 -0.68 -21.92 -20.22
C GLY A 220 -2.09 -21.40 -19.93
N ASP A 221 -2.36 -20.94 -18.71
CA ASP A 221 -3.65 -20.33 -18.30
C ASP A 221 -3.62 -18.79 -18.37
N LEU A 222 -2.51 -18.20 -18.82
CA LEU A 222 -2.44 -16.75 -18.99
C LEU A 222 -3.39 -16.29 -20.11
N PRO A 223 -4.06 -15.13 -19.94
CA PRO A 223 -4.93 -14.58 -20.97
C PRO A 223 -4.20 -14.40 -22.31
N GLN A 224 -4.83 -14.83 -23.42
CA GLN A 224 -4.23 -14.77 -24.76
C GLN A 224 -3.75 -13.36 -25.14
N TYR A 225 -4.47 -12.31 -24.73
CA TYR A 225 -4.09 -10.93 -25.02
C TYR A 225 -2.72 -10.54 -24.40
N LEU A 226 -2.30 -11.18 -23.31
CA LEU A 226 -0.98 -10.98 -22.72
C LEU A 226 0.10 -11.71 -23.50
N ILE A 227 -0.18 -12.95 -23.92
CA ILE A 227 0.75 -13.79 -24.69
C ILE A 227 1.00 -13.15 -26.06
N ASP A 228 -0.03 -12.60 -26.70
CA ASP A 228 0.09 -11.93 -27.99
C ASP A 228 1.04 -10.71 -27.95
N GLU A 229 1.09 -10.00 -26.82
CA GLU A 229 1.94 -8.81 -26.63
C GLU A 229 3.31 -9.16 -26.04
N PHE A 230 3.37 -10.17 -25.16
CA PHE A 230 4.56 -10.68 -24.49
C PHE A 230 4.67 -12.20 -24.67
N PRO A 231 5.13 -12.68 -25.85
CA PRO A 231 5.20 -14.11 -26.16
C PRO A 231 6.04 -14.92 -25.17
N GLU A 232 7.00 -14.30 -24.49
CA GLU A 232 7.79 -14.90 -23.41
C GLU A 232 6.95 -15.39 -22.22
N LEU A 233 5.69 -14.93 -22.10
CA LEU A 233 4.77 -15.30 -21.03
C LEU A 233 3.90 -16.54 -21.33
N GLU A 234 3.96 -17.13 -22.54
CA GLU A 234 3.09 -18.25 -22.96
C GLU A 234 3.07 -19.42 -21.95
N ASN A 235 4.19 -19.64 -21.27
CA ASN A 235 4.39 -20.71 -20.31
C ASN A 235 4.73 -20.20 -18.91
N ALA A 236 4.52 -18.91 -18.65
CA ALA A 236 4.75 -18.33 -17.35
C ALA A 236 3.69 -18.81 -16.34
N GLU A 237 4.05 -18.70 -15.06
CA GLU A 237 3.09 -18.74 -13.95
C GLU A 237 3.07 -17.34 -13.34
N GLY A 238 1.96 -16.97 -12.71
CA GLY A 238 1.85 -15.66 -12.11
C GLY A 238 0.68 -15.53 -11.14
N TYR A 239 0.61 -14.39 -10.50
CA TYR A 239 -0.55 -14.02 -9.71
C TYR A 239 -1.60 -13.36 -10.61
N ASP A 240 -2.85 -13.75 -10.43
CA ASP A 240 -3.99 -13.03 -10.99
C ASP A 240 -4.27 -11.79 -10.14
N ILE A 241 -3.47 -10.73 -10.38
CA ILE A 241 -3.52 -9.46 -9.64
C ILE A 241 -4.93 -8.85 -9.69
N LYS A 242 -5.61 -8.99 -10.84
CA LYS A 242 -6.97 -8.50 -11.02
C LYS A 242 -7.91 -9.19 -10.05
N LYS A 243 -7.88 -10.53 -9.93
CA LYS A 243 -8.69 -11.23 -8.93
C LYS A 243 -8.26 -10.94 -7.50
N ILE A 244 -6.95 -10.86 -7.24
CA ILE A 244 -6.43 -10.55 -5.90
C ILE A 244 -7.00 -9.24 -5.39
N VAL A 245 -7.13 -8.21 -6.23
CA VAL A 245 -7.61 -6.89 -5.81
C VAL A 245 -9.10 -6.68 -6.06
N ARG A 246 -9.63 -6.98 -7.24
CA ARG A 246 -11.02 -6.61 -7.65
C ARG A 246 -12.10 -7.50 -7.06
N ASP A 247 -11.83 -8.76 -6.76
CA ASP A 247 -12.90 -9.72 -6.40
C ASP A 247 -13.68 -9.30 -5.12
N ASP A 248 -13.01 -8.61 -4.18
CA ASP A 248 -13.63 -8.15 -2.92
C ASP A 248 -12.96 -6.85 -2.45
N ILE A 249 -13.08 -5.79 -3.26
CA ILE A 249 -12.76 -4.41 -2.87
C ILE A 249 -14.04 -3.65 -2.54
N GLN A 250 -14.02 -2.93 -1.41
CA GLN A 250 -15.11 -2.05 -0.98
C GLN A 250 -14.53 -0.76 -0.42
N PHE A 251 -15.13 0.36 -0.83
CA PHE A 251 -14.93 1.67 -0.21
C PHE A 251 -15.95 1.82 0.90
N VAL A 252 -15.49 2.16 2.10
CA VAL A 252 -16.30 2.03 3.31
C VAL A 252 -16.12 3.23 4.24
N ASP A 253 -17.20 3.59 4.95
CA ASP A 253 -17.17 4.56 6.03
C ASP A 253 -16.33 4.03 7.21
N SER A 254 -15.27 4.76 7.58
CA SER A 254 -14.39 4.44 8.69
C SER A 254 -15.14 4.18 10.00
N LYS A 255 -16.28 4.86 10.25
CA LYS A 255 -17.07 4.68 11.48
C LYS A 255 -17.65 3.28 11.61
N ALA A 256 -17.95 2.63 10.49
CA ALA A 256 -18.54 1.30 10.45
C ALA A 256 -17.48 0.17 10.40
N TYR A 257 -16.19 0.50 10.24
CA TYR A 257 -15.12 -0.48 10.07
C TYR A 257 -13.93 -0.19 11.01
N GLU A 258 -13.81 -0.98 12.07
CA GLU A 258 -12.75 -0.81 13.08
C GLU A 258 -11.35 -0.94 12.47
N GLY A 259 -11.19 -1.82 11.47
CA GLY A 259 -9.92 -1.97 10.77
C GLY A 259 -9.50 -0.71 10.00
N VAL A 260 -10.45 0.06 9.47
CA VAL A 260 -10.17 1.36 8.83
C VAL A 260 -9.72 2.38 9.88
N GLN A 261 -10.39 2.44 11.04
CA GLN A 261 -9.94 3.30 12.15
C GLN A 261 -8.56 2.92 12.69
N VAL A 262 -8.23 1.62 12.71
CA VAL A 262 -6.89 1.16 13.07
C VAL A 262 -5.86 1.65 12.07
N VAL A 263 -6.09 1.50 10.75
CA VAL A 263 -5.11 1.98 9.76
C VAL A 263 -5.01 3.50 9.73
N ASP A 264 -6.09 4.28 9.98
CA ASP A 264 -6.05 5.75 10.15
C ASP A 264 -5.06 6.17 11.24
N LEU A 265 -5.12 5.50 12.40
CA LEU A 265 -4.19 5.73 13.51
C LEU A 265 -2.75 5.38 13.12
N LEU A 266 -2.55 4.26 12.41
CA LEU A 266 -1.24 3.79 11.98
C LEU A 266 -0.63 4.70 10.91
N VAL A 267 -1.38 5.11 9.89
CA VAL A 267 -0.91 5.98 8.80
C VAL A 267 -0.58 7.37 9.32
N SER A 268 -1.42 7.91 10.21
CA SER A 268 -1.15 9.14 10.93
C SER A 268 0.10 9.01 11.81
N GLY A 269 0.30 7.85 12.43
CA GLY A 269 1.47 7.54 13.24
C GLY A 269 2.76 7.49 12.43
N VAL A 270 2.78 6.78 11.31
CA VAL A 270 3.93 6.74 10.38
C VAL A 270 4.26 8.15 9.91
N ARG A 271 3.28 8.92 9.46
CA ARG A 271 3.48 10.30 9.03
C ARG A 271 4.07 11.17 10.14
N ARG A 272 3.51 11.12 11.35
CA ARG A 272 4.01 11.88 12.51
C ARG A 272 5.44 11.47 12.88
N CYS A 273 5.76 10.18 12.77
CA CYS A 273 7.08 9.63 13.05
C CYS A 273 8.13 10.10 12.04
N LEU A 274 7.80 10.11 10.75
CA LEU A 274 8.69 10.63 9.69
C LEU A 274 8.98 12.13 9.91
N LYS A 275 8.01 12.89 10.41
CA LYS A 275 8.16 14.31 10.77
C LYS A 275 8.93 14.57 12.07
N GLY A 276 9.25 13.54 12.86
CA GLY A 276 9.82 13.73 14.20
C GLY A 276 8.83 14.32 15.21
N GLY A 277 7.52 14.13 15.01
CA GLY A 277 6.47 14.83 15.76
C GLY A 277 6.05 14.19 17.09
N PHE A 278 6.67 13.08 17.51
CA PHE A 278 6.45 12.46 18.82
C PHE A 278 7.45 12.97 19.85
N GLU A 279 7.06 13.05 21.12
CA GLU A 279 7.96 13.37 22.22
C GLU A 279 9.07 12.33 22.33
N ASN A 280 8.72 11.04 22.17
CA ASN A 280 9.67 9.94 22.05
C ASN A 280 9.60 9.30 20.65
N ASN A 281 10.09 10.01 19.64
CA ASN A 281 10.10 9.55 18.26
C ASN A 281 10.93 8.26 18.04
N GLN A 282 11.89 7.99 18.93
CA GLN A 282 12.67 6.75 18.92
C GLN A 282 11.77 5.53 19.21
N LYS A 283 10.99 5.60 20.30
CA LYS A 283 10.02 4.55 20.67
C LYS A 283 8.93 4.40 19.60
N ALA A 284 8.43 5.51 19.06
CA ALA A 284 7.47 5.48 17.95
C ALA A 284 8.02 4.72 16.72
N SER A 285 9.27 5.01 16.33
CA SER A 285 9.93 4.35 15.20
C SER A 285 10.10 2.84 15.45
N ASP A 286 10.47 2.46 16.66
CA ASP A 286 10.66 1.04 17.01
C ASP A 286 9.33 0.26 16.95
N LEU A 287 8.30 0.81 17.59
CA LEU A 287 6.99 0.18 17.66
C LEU A 287 6.32 0.08 16.30
N LEU A 288 6.33 1.15 15.51
CA LEU A 288 5.81 1.12 14.13
C LEU A 288 6.60 0.14 13.26
N GLY A 289 7.93 0.11 13.39
CA GLY A 289 8.78 -0.84 12.69
C GLY A 289 8.42 -2.29 13.00
N SER A 290 8.11 -2.62 14.26
CA SER A 290 7.74 -3.97 14.70
C SER A 290 6.45 -4.52 14.06
N LEU A 291 5.61 -3.63 13.53
CA LEU A 291 4.39 -3.99 12.79
C LEU A 291 4.65 -4.25 11.30
N MET A 292 5.82 -3.87 10.78
CA MET A 292 6.11 -3.94 9.36
C MET A 292 6.89 -5.21 8.99
N VAL A 293 6.91 -5.52 7.70
CA VAL A 293 7.76 -6.57 7.13
C VAL A 293 8.96 -5.96 6.43
N GLN A 294 10.11 -6.64 6.54
CA GLN A 294 11.35 -6.25 5.90
C GLN A 294 11.26 -6.28 4.37
N GLN A 295 12.04 -5.42 3.71
CA GLN A 295 12.33 -5.53 2.28
C GLN A 295 13.61 -6.34 2.02
N LYS A 296 13.71 -6.91 0.81
CA LYS A 296 14.91 -7.63 0.38
C LYS A 296 16.16 -6.76 0.52
N GLY A 297 17.23 -7.32 1.08
CA GLY A 297 18.52 -6.62 1.24
C GLY A 297 18.56 -5.58 2.36
N ASN A 298 17.79 -5.77 3.44
CA ASN A 298 17.71 -4.83 4.57
C ASN A 298 17.27 -3.41 4.15
N LYS A 299 16.54 -3.28 3.04
CA LYS A 299 15.95 -2.00 2.62
C LYS A 299 14.83 -1.58 3.59
N SER A 300 14.48 -0.30 3.52
CA SER A 300 13.41 0.32 4.32
C SER A 300 12.11 -0.50 4.25
N PRO A 301 11.43 -0.80 5.38
CA PRO A 301 10.12 -1.45 5.33
C PRO A 301 9.02 -0.56 4.73
N ILE A 302 9.26 0.76 4.70
CA ILE A 302 8.42 1.79 4.07
C ILE A 302 8.98 2.10 2.68
N ASN A 303 8.11 2.17 1.68
CA ASN A 303 8.45 2.67 0.36
C ASN A 303 8.51 4.21 0.39
N LEU A 304 9.63 4.78 -0.06
CA LEU A 304 9.81 6.22 -0.16
C LEU A 304 9.90 6.57 -1.65
N ILE A 305 8.94 7.35 -2.13
CA ILE A 305 8.84 7.70 -3.55
C ILE A 305 9.02 9.20 -3.74
N SER A 306 9.74 9.58 -4.79
CA SER A 306 9.87 10.95 -5.29
C SER A 306 9.28 11.02 -6.70
N PHE A 307 8.69 12.16 -7.04
CA PHE A 307 8.21 12.44 -8.41
C PHE A 307 9.15 13.38 -9.17
N GLY A 308 10.12 13.96 -8.46
CA GLY A 308 11.19 14.80 -8.99
C GLY A 308 12.55 14.17 -8.73
N ASP A 309 13.54 15.01 -8.44
CA ASP A 309 14.88 14.53 -8.12
C ASP A 309 14.90 13.66 -6.85
N GLU A 310 15.65 12.56 -6.92
CA GLU A 310 15.94 11.75 -5.73
C GLU A 310 16.93 12.50 -4.84
N SER A 311 16.57 12.64 -3.56
CA SER A 311 17.47 13.21 -2.56
C SER A 311 17.62 12.28 -1.37
N ALA A 312 18.77 12.37 -0.71
CA ALA A 312 18.99 11.66 0.53
C ALA A 312 18.01 12.17 1.61
N LEU A 313 17.47 11.24 2.40
CA LEU A 313 16.69 11.58 3.59
C LEU A 313 17.51 12.48 4.53
N ASP A 314 16.83 13.43 5.18
CA ASP A 314 17.47 14.15 6.28
C ASP A 314 17.88 13.19 7.41
N LYS A 315 18.82 13.65 8.23
CA LYS A 315 19.41 12.83 9.30
C LYS A 315 18.37 12.30 10.28
N LEU A 316 17.32 13.06 10.59
CA LEU A 316 16.29 12.63 11.54
C LEU A 316 15.43 11.53 10.91
N THR A 317 14.89 11.77 9.71
CA THR A 317 14.08 10.77 9.00
C THR A 317 14.88 9.51 8.72
N ALA A 318 16.12 9.63 8.24
CA ALA A 318 17.02 8.51 8.01
C ALA A 318 17.25 7.67 9.28
N LYS A 319 17.42 8.33 10.44
CA LYS A 319 17.56 7.64 11.73
C LYS A 319 16.28 6.88 12.09
N ASN A 320 15.10 7.50 11.93
CA ASN A 320 13.81 6.87 12.23
C ASN A 320 13.57 5.64 11.34
N VAL A 321 13.77 5.78 10.03
CA VAL A 321 13.64 4.67 9.06
C VAL A 321 14.63 3.55 9.37
N SER A 322 15.87 3.91 9.73
CA SER A 322 16.87 2.92 10.16
C SER A 322 16.37 2.11 11.35
N ARG A 323 15.74 2.73 12.35
CA ARG A 323 15.16 1.98 13.48
C ARG A 323 14.04 1.04 13.04
N MET A 324 13.17 1.49 12.15
CA MET A 324 12.12 0.65 11.59
C MET A 324 12.69 -0.58 10.88
N ILE A 325 13.78 -0.43 10.13
CA ILE A 325 14.51 -1.55 9.50
C ILE A 325 14.98 -2.58 10.55
N HIS A 326 15.50 -2.12 11.69
CA HIS A 326 16.01 -3.02 12.73
C HIS A 326 14.89 -3.78 13.46
N GLN A 327 13.69 -3.19 13.58
CA GLN A 327 12.57 -3.80 14.31
C GLN A 327 11.61 -4.59 13.41
N CYS A 328 11.66 -4.40 12.09
CA CYS A 328 10.72 -5.05 11.20
C CYS A 328 10.86 -6.58 11.17
N ARG A 329 9.73 -7.24 10.88
CA ARG A 329 9.64 -8.69 10.83
C ARG A 329 10.34 -9.21 9.58
N LYS A 330 11.15 -10.25 9.73
CA LYS A 330 11.92 -10.82 8.62
C LYS A 330 11.09 -11.81 7.81
N LEU A 331 11.29 -11.83 6.49
CA LEU A 331 10.91 -12.99 5.67
C LEU A 331 11.84 -14.15 6.05
N MET A 332 11.32 -15.38 6.13
CA MET A 332 12.18 -16.55 6.34
C MET A 332 12.76 -16.96 4.99
N TYR A 333 14.04 -17.27 5.00
CA TYR A 333 14.75 -17.78 3.83
C TYR A 333 15.02 -19.26 4.08
N LYS A 334 14.96 -20.08 3.02
CA LYS A 334 15.30 -21.50 3.07
C LYS A 334 16.76 -21.62 3.54
N SER A 335 16.95 -22.29 4.67
CA SER A 335 18.27 -22.54 5.28
C SER A 335 19.09 -23.53 4.47
#